data_AF-A0A9Q0V348-F1
#
_entry.id   AF-A0A9Q0V348-F1
#
_cell.length_a   1.000
_cell.length_b   1.000
_cell.length_c   1.000
_cell.angle_alpha   90.00
_cell.angle_beta   90.00
_cell.angle_gamma   90.00
#
_symmetry.space_group_name_H-M   'P 1'
#
loop_
_entity.id
_entity.type
_entity.pdbx_description
1 polymer ?
#
loop_
_entity_poly.entity_id
_entity_poly.type
_entity_poly.pdbx_seq_one_letter_code
_entity_poly.pdbx_strand_id
1 'polypeptide(L)'
;MLHLQKGDHISALVTGEFYAKQKHFPGFARPFAFNAEVMLKIGRKLEAKDAARGALKSPWWTLGCRYQDVARIAQWEDEQIEYINEKMTVEGRQEDLNKGKEPAQIALDEAAFLLDLASVEGTWDETAEQVAECYKQAGLHDVARFIQYRD
;
A
#
# COMPACT_ATOMS: atom_id res chain seq x y z
N MET A 1 -11.81 -6.17 -17.64
CA MET A 1 -11.14 -7.37 -18.23
C MET A 1 -11.78 -7.78 -19.57
N LEU A 2 -11.98 -6.83 -20.48
CA LEU A 2 -12.69 -7.09 -21.74
C LEU A 2 -11.86 -7.97 -22.70
N HIS A 3 -10.54 -7.76 -22.76
CA HIS A 3 -9.64 -8.60 -23.56
C HIS A 3 -9.67 -10.07 -23.12
N LEU A 4 -9.62 -10.33 -21.81
CA LEU A 4 -9.75 -11.69 -21.26
C LEU A 4 -11.10 -12.33 -21.59
N GLN A 5 -12.21 -11.59 -21.48
CA GLN A 5 -13.54 -12.08 -21.85
C GLN A 5 -13.63 -12.47 -23.33
N LYS A 6 -12.83 -11.82 -24.19
CA LYS A 6 -12.72 -12.12 -25.62
C LYS A 6 -11.69 -13.22 -25.94
N GLY A 7 -11.03 -13.81 -24.95
CA GLY A 7 -9.94 -14.77 -25.13
C GLY A 7 -8.63 -14.15 -25.64
N ASP A 8 -8.53 -12.82 -25.67
CA ASP A 8 -7.35 -12.10 -26.12
C ASP A 8 -6.38 -11.89 -24.95
N HIS A 9 -5.56 -12.91 -24.71
CA HIS A 9 -4.59 -12.90 -23.61
C HIS A 9 -3.42 -11.94 -23.86
N ILE A 10 -3.00 -11.77 -25.13
CA ILE A 10 -1.87 -10.90 -25.48
C ILE A 10 -2.22 -9.46 -25.18
N SER A 11 -3.36 -8.96 -25.66
CA SER A 11 -3.76 -7.57 -25.39
C SER A 11 -4.03 -7.35 -23.90
N ALA A 12 -4.54 -8.36 -23.18
CA ALA A 12 -4.70 -8.28 -21.73
C ALA A 12 -3.35 -8.07 -21.02
N LEU A 13 -2.31 -8.84 -21.39
CA LEU A 13 -0.96 -8.71 -20.82
C LEU A 13 -0.32 -7.37 -21.19
N VAL A 14 -0.38 -6.97 -22.46
CA VAL A 14 0.18 -5.69 -22.93
C VAL A 14 -0.47 -4.51 -22.21
N THR A 15 -1.80 -4.54 -22.04
CA THR A 15 -2.52 -3.48 -21.32
C THR A 15 -2.17 -3.47 -19.84
N GLY A 16 -2.10 -4.64 -19.20
CA GLY A 16 -1.71 -4.77 -17.79
C GLY A 16 -0.30 -4.25 -17.52
N GLU A 17 0.67 -4.65 -18.34
CA GLU A 17 2.05 -4.20 -18.25
C GLU A 17 2.17 -2.70 -18.52
N PHE A 18 1.47 -2.19 -19.54
CA PHE A 18 1.43 -0.76 -19.83
C PHE A 18 0.89 0.04 -18.65
N TYR A 19 -0.22 -0.40 -18.05
CA TYR A 19 -0.80 0.25 -16.88
C TYR A 19 0.15 0.24 -15.68
N ALA A 20 0.87 -0.87 -15.47
CA ALA A 20 1.83 -1.03 -14.38
C ALA A 20 3.17 -0.29 -14.57
N LYS A 21 3.38 0.45 -15.67
CA LYS A 21 4.62 1.23 -15.82
C LYS A 21 4.64 2.37 -14.79
N GLN A 22 5.72 2.41 -14.01
CA GLN A 22 5.93 3.35 -12.91
C GLN A 22 5.68 4.83 -13.27
N LYS A 23 5.95 5.22 -14.52
CA LYS A 23 5.77 6.60 -15.00
C LYS A 23 4.32 7.09 -15.06
N HIS A 24 3.33 6.19 -15.08
CA HIS A 24 1.93 6.59 -15.23
C HIS A 24 1.28 6.92 -13.89
N PHE A 25 1.58 6.12 -12.86
CA PHE A 25 1.01 6.26 -11.51
C PHE A 25 2.09 5.99 -10.46
N PRO A 26 3.08 6.90 -10.32
CA PRO A 26 4.15 6.72 -9.35
C PRO A 26 3.59 6.67 -7.92
N GLY A 27 4.04 5.69 -7.13
CA GLY A 27 3.62 5.52 -5.74
C GLY A 27 2.27 4.82 -5.53
N PHE A 28 1.54 4.46 -6.59
CA PHE A 28 0.27 3.75 -6.48
C PHE A 28 0.43 2.23 -6.69
N ALA A 29 -0.20 1.46 -5.81
CA ALA A 29 -0.16 0.01 -5.82
C ALA A 29 -1.14 -0.63 -6.82
N ARG A 30 -2.30 0.01 -7.07
CA ARG A 30 -3.37 -0.53 -7.92
C ARG A 30 -2.90 -1.05 -9.29
N PRO A 31 -2.03 -0.36 -10.04
CA PRO A 31 -1.57 -0.85 -11.33
C PRO A 31 -0.87 -2.21 -11.25
N PHE A 32 -0.03 -2.40 -10.23
CA PHE A 32 0.68 -3.65 -10.00
C PHE A 32 -0.27 -4.76 -9.54
N ALA A 33 -1.19 -4.46 -8.63
CA ALA A 33 -2.21 -5.41 -8.17
C ALA A 33 -3.10 -5.88 -9.33
N PHE A 34 -3.55 -4.95 -10.18
CA PHE A 34 -4.35 -5.27 -11.37
C PHE A 34 -3.57 -6.14 -12.35
N ASN A 35 -2.29 -5.82 -12.60
CA ASN A 35 -1.46 -6.63 -13.49
C ASN A 35 -1.25 -8.06 -12.94
N ALA A 36 -1.07 -8.19 -11.62
CA ALA A 36 -1.01 -9.49 -10.95
C ALA A 36 -2.30 -10.30 -11.13
N GLU A 37 -3.48 -9.67 -10.99
CA GLU A 37 -4.77 -10.31 -11.23
C GLU A 37 -4.90 -10.82 -12.69
N VAL A 38 -4.45 -10.03 -13.67
CA VAL A 38 -4.45 -10.41 -15.09
C VAL A 38 -3.54 -11.62 -15.34
N MET A 39 -2.30 -11.57 -14.85
CA MET A 39 -1.33 -12.66 -14.99
C MET A 39 -1.84 -13.96 -14.34
N LEU A 40 -2.47 -13.86 -13.16
CA LEU A 40 -3.02 -15.01 -12.47
C LEU A 40 -4.14 -15.67 -13.28
N LYS A 41 -5.05 -14.88 -13.86
CA LYS A 41 -6.17 -15.39 -14.67
C LYS A 41 -5.73 -16.07 -15.97
N ILE A 42 -4.58 -15.68 -16.52
CA ILE A 42 -3.98 -16.30 -17.72
C ILE A 42 -3.11 -17.53 -17.34
N GLY A 43 -2.92 -17.80 -16.05
CA GLY A 43 -2.13 -18.94 -15.56
C GLY A 43 -0.64 -18.67 -15.37
N ARG A 44 -0.19 -17.41 -15.50
CA ARG A 44 1.21 -16.99 -15.27
C ARG A 44 1.47 -16.79 -13.77
N LYS A 45 1.38 -17.87 -12.99
CA LYS A 45 1.35 -17.83 -11.51
C LYS A 45 2.59 -17.20 -10.87
N LEU A 46 3.79 -17.47 -11.39
CA LEU A 46 5.04 -16.93 -10.83
C LEU A 46 5.12 -15.41 -11.00
N GLU A 47 4.80 -14.91 -12.19
CA GLU A 47 4.82 -13.47 -12.46
C GLU A 47 3.71 -12.73 -11.73
N ALA A 48 2.52 -13.36 -11.62
CA ALA A 48 1.44 -12.81 -10.80
C ALA A 48 1.88 -12.63 -9.35
N LYS A 49 2.58 -13.63 -8.79
CA LYS A 49 3.12 -13.57 -7.43
C LYS A 49 4.12 -12.43 -7.27
N ASP A 50 5.06 -12.29 -8.20
CA ASP A 50 6.08 -11.24 -8.13
C ASP A 50 5.48 -9.83 -8.31
N ALA A 51 4.50 -9.68 -9.21
CA ALA A 51 3.75 -8.44 -9.38
C ALA A 51 2.93 -8.08 -8.13
N ALA A 52 2.28 -9.05 -7.49
CA ALA A 52 1.54 -8.83 -6.25
C ALA A 52 2.47 -8.41 -5.10
N ARG A 53 3.64 -9.04 -4.96
CA ARG A 53 4.67 -8.61 -4.00
C ARG A 53 5.16 -7.18 -4.27
N GLY A 54 5.30 -6.82 -5.54
CA GLY A 54 5.60 -5.44 -5.94
C GLY A 54 4.50 -4.46 -5.52
N ALA A 55 3.24 -4.84 -5.69
CA ALA A 55 2.10 -4.03 -5.27
C ALA A 55 2.10 -3.79 -3.76
N LEU A 56 2.31 -4.83 -2.95
CA LEU A 56 2.28 -4.75 -1.49
C LEU A 56 3.49 -4.04 -0.85
N LYS A 57 4.54 -3.74 -1.64
CA LYS A 57 5.62 -2.83 -1.24
C LYS A 57 5.27 -1.36 -1.45
N SER A 58 4.14 -1.07 -2.07
CA SER A 58 3.57 0.27 -2.21
C SER A 58 2.44 0.45 -1.18
N PRO A 59 2.00 1.68 -0.87
CA PRO A 59 1.00 1.91 0.16
C PRO A 59 -0.31 1.16 -0.12
N TRP A 60 -0.79 0.41 0.87
CA TRP A 60 -1.92 -0.50 0.78
C TRP A 60 -3.24 0.21 0.53
N TRP A 61 -3.38 1.43 1.07
CA TRP A 61 -4.53 2.29 0.81
C TRP A 61 -4.69 2.71 -0.66
N THR A 62 -3.67 2.48 -1.50
CA THR A 62 -3.71 2.73 -2.94
C THR A 62 -3.96 1.47 -3.78
N LEU A 63 -4.20 0.31 -3.16
CA LEU A 63 -4.43 -0.96 -3.86
C LEU A 63 -5.74 -0.99 -4.66
N GLY A 64 -6.74 -0.20 -4.26
CA GLY A 64 -8.08 -0.18 -4.86
C GLY A 64 -8.82 -1.53 -4.79
N CYS A 65 -8.36 -2.43 -3.94
CA CYS A 65 -8.95 -3.71 -3.57
C CYS A 65 -8.46 -4.09 -2.16
N ARG A 66 -9.00 -5.17 -1.58
CA ARG A 66 -8.60 -5.61 -0.24
C ARG A 66 -7.16 -6.11 -0.24
N TYR A 67 -6.39 -5.75 0.79
CA TYR A 67 -5.04 -6.24 1.00
C TYR A 67 -4.96 -7.77 0.90
N GLN A 68 -5.88 -8.49 1.55
CA GLN A 68 -5.89 -9.95 1.61
C GLN A 68 -6.05 -10.59 0.23
N ASP A 69 -6.73 -9.92 -0.71
CA ASP A 69 -6.88 -10.44 -2.07
C ASP A 69 -5.55 -10.43 -2.82
N VAL A 70 -4.69 -9.44 -2.56
CA VAL A 70 -3.36 -9.31 -3.17
C VAL A 70 -2.32 -10.14 -2.42
N ALA A 71 -2.38 -10.19 -1.08
CA ALA A 71 -1.53 -11.03 -0.24
C ALA A 71 -1.65 -12.52 -0.61
N ARG A 72 -2.87 -12.98 -0.88
CA ARG A 72 -3.13 -14.35 -1.38
C ARG A 72 -2.44 -14.63 -2.73
N ILE A 73 -2.33 -13.66 -3.62
CA ILE A 73 -1.58 -13.81 -4.89
C ILE A 73 -0.08 -13.81 -4.61
N ALA A 74 0.38 -12.94 -3.72
CA ALA A 74 1.77 -12.80 -3.29
C ALA A 74 2.29 -14.01 -2.49
N GLN A 75 1.38 -14.85 -1.98
CA GLN A 75 1.67 -15.91 -1.01
C GLN A 75 2.40 -15.34 0.21
N TRP A 76 1.83 -14.26 0.75
CA TRP A 76 2.18 -13.70 2.04
C TRP A 76 1.05 -13.98 3.01
N GLU A 77 1.42 -14.30 4.23
CA GLU A 77 0.48 -14.36 5.35
C GLU A 77 0.49 -12.98 6.02
N ASP A 78 0.19 -12.93 7.32
CA ASP A 78 0.05 -11.68 8.06
C ASP A 78 1.40 -11.08 8.50
N GLU A 79 2.55 -11.63 8.07
CA GLU A 79 3.87 -11.19 8.56
C GLU A 79 4.15 -9.70 8.26
N GLN A 80 3.60 -9.15 7.18
CA GLN A 80 3.74 -7.72 6.88
C GLN A 80 2.87 -6.85 7.79
N ILE A 81 1.68 -7.32 8.18
CA ILE A 81 0.81 -6.63 9.13
C ILE A 81 1.47 -6.65 10.51
N GLU A 82 2.01 -7.80 10.92
CA GLU A 82 2.78 -7.96 12.16
C GLU A 82 3.99 -7.02 12.19
N TYR A 83 4.74 -6.92 11.09
CA TYR A 83 5.87 -6.00 10.98
C TYR A 83 5.45 -4.54 11.15
N ILE A 84 4.36 -4.11 10.51
CA ILE A 84 3.86 -2.74 10.67
C ILE A 84 3.44 -2.49 12.13
N ASN A 85 2.71 -3.43 12.73
CA ASN A 85 2.30 -3.33 14.13
C ASN A 85 3.51 -3.25 15.08
N GLU A 86 4.56 -4.02 14.84
CA GLU A 86 5.81 -3.94 15.60
C GLU A 86 6.46 -2.55 15.46
N LYS A 87 6.48 -2.00 14.24
CA LYS A 87 7.03 -0.66 13.98
C LYS A 87 6.24 0.47 14.65
N MET A 88 4.96 0.27 14.89
CA MET A 88 4.09 1.22 15.60
C MET A 88 4.26 1.20 17.13
N THR A 89 5.11 0.32 17.69
CA THR A 89 5.42 0.28 19.13
C THR A 89 6.46 1.32 19.55
N VAL A 90 6.56 1.58 20.86
CA VAL A 90 7.60 2.47 21.42
C VAL A 90 9.00 1.93 21.14
N GLU A 91 9.16 0.60 21.24
CA GLU A 91 10.40 -0.11 20.94
C GLU A 91 10.77 0.04 19.46
N GLY A 92 9.81 -0.12 18.55
CA GLY A 92 10.00 0.08 17.11
C GLY A 92 10.43 1.51 16.77
N ARG A 93 9.81 2.49 17.41
CA ARG A 93 10.18 3.92 17.27
C ARG A 93 11.59 4.19 17.79
N GLN A 94 11.96 3.63 18.93
CA GLN A 94 13.29 3.79 19.51
C GLN A 94 14.37 3.12 18.65
N GLU A 95 14.07 1.97 18.05
CA GLU A 95 14.97 1.30 17.10
C GLU A 95 15.27 2.19 15.89
N ASP A 96 14.25 2.82 15.32
CA ASP A 96 14.39 3.72 14.17
C ASP A 96 15.18 5.00 14.52
N LEU A 97 15.00 5.55 15.72
CA LEU A 97 15.84 6.63 16.25
C LEU A 97 17.30 6.17 16.42
N ASN A 98 17.54 4.98 16.94
CA ASN A 98 18.88 4.42 17.12
C ASN A 98 19.60 4.19 15.77
N LYS A 99 18.84 3.95 14.70
CA LYS A 99 19.35 3.87 13.32
C LYS A 99 19.64 5.25 12.70
N GLY A 100 19.39 6.34 13.42
CA GLY A 100 19.65 7.71 12.97
C GLY A 100 18.59 8.26 12.03
N LYS A 101 17.36 7.71 12.01
CA LYS A 101 16.27 8.35 11.27
C LYS A 101 15.87 9.67 11.96
N GLU A 102 15.64 10.69 11.14
CA GLU A 102 15.15 11.99 11.62
C GLU A 102 13.74 11.84 12.22
N PRO A 103 13.41 12.52 13.34
CA PRO A 103 12.10 12.42 13.98
C PRO A 103 10.92 12.72 13.04
N ALA A 104 11.09 13.67 12.12
CA ALA A 104 10.09 13.99 11.12
C ALA A 104 9.85 12.84 10.13
N GLN A 105 10.90 12.11 9.73
CA GLN A 105 10.75 10.95 8.85
C GLN A 105 10.06 9.80 9.58
N ILE A 106 10.37 9.58 10.85
CA ILE A 106 9.70 8.57 11.68
C ILE A 106 8.20 8.86 11.77
N ALA A 107 7.82 10.13 11.99
CA ALA A 107 6.41 10.53 12.02
C ALA A 107 5.72 10.30 10.65
N LEU A 108 6.40 10.53 9.54
CA LEU A 108 5.86 10.23 8.21
C LEU A 108 5.71 8.73 7.94
N ASP A 109 6.67 7.92 8.40
CA ASP A 109 6.60 6.45 8.31
C ASP A 109 5.41 5.93 9.14
N GLU A 110 5.23 6.43 10.38
CA GLU A 110 4.08 6.12 11.24
C GLU A 110 2.75 6.51 10.59
N ALA A 111 2.66 7.69 9.96
CA ALA A 111 1.47 8.09 9.20
C ALA A 111 1.16 7.11 8.06
N ALA A 112 2.17 6.67 7.31
CA ALA A 112 2.01 5.71 6.23
C ALA A 112 1.51 4.35 6.74
N PHE A 113 2.07 3.87 7.85
CA PHE A 113 1.65 2.64 8.52
C PHE A 113 0.20 2.70 9.01
N LEU A 114 -0.19 3.81 9.64
CA LEU A 114 -1.56 4.04 10.08
C LEU A 114 -2.56 4.01 8.92
N LEU A 115 -2.24 4.65 7.79
CA LEU A 115 -3.09 4.64 6.59
C LEU A 115 -3.20 3.23 5.98
N ASP A 116 -2.10 2.48 5.96
CA ASP A 116 -2.09 1.10 5.47
C ASP A 116 -2.97 0.21 6.35
N LEU A 117 -2.81 0.25 7.68
CA LEU A 117 -3.64 -0.52 8.62
C LEU A 117 -5.12 -0.11 8.55
N ALA A 118 -5.42 1.19 8.52
CA ALA A 118 -6.79 1.68 8.37
C ALA A 118 -7.45 1.17 7.08
N SER A 119 -6.68 1.00 6.01
CA SER A 119 -7.21 0.42 4.75
C SER A 119 -7.51 -1.08 4.86
N VAL A 120 -6.81 -1.81 5.72
CA VAL A 120 -7.03 -3.24 5.98
C VAL A 120 -8.23 -3.43 6.91
N GLU A 121 -8.31 -2.64 7.96
CA GLU A 121 -9.30 -2.77 9.05
C GLU A 121 -10.61 -2.00 8.78
N GLY A 122 -10.56 -0.98 7.91
CA GLY A 122 -11.68 -0.09 7.64
C GLY A 122 -11.90 0.99 8.70
N THR A 123 -10.87 1.34 9.45
CA THR A 123 -10.90 2.21 10.65
C THR A 123 -10.49 3.67 10.36
N TRP A 124 -10.88 4.17 9.19
CA TRP A 124 -10.44 5.49 8.69
C TRP A 124 -10.74 6.65 9.63
N ASP A 125 -11.95 6.67 10.21
CA ASP A 125 -12.38 7.76 11.08
C ASP A 125 -11.66 7.72 12.43
N GLU A 126 -11.42 6.53 12.98
CA GLU A 126 -10.71 6.32 14.24
C GLU A 126 -9.22 6.70 14.13
N THR A 127 -8.60 6.43 12.99
CA THR A 127 -7.17 6.66 12.76
C THR A 127 -6.84 8.10 12.31
N ALA A 128 -7.84 8.88 11.85
CA ALA A 128 -7.63 10.21 11.28
C ALA A 128 -6.85 11.19 12.20
N GLU A 129 -7.19 11.24 13.50
CA GLU A 129 -6.52 12.14 14.45
C GLU A 129 -5.04 11.76 14.67
N GLN A 130 -4.74 10.45 14.72
CA GLN A 130 -3.36 9.96 14.88
C GLN A 130 -2.51 10.32 13.65
N VAL A 131 -3.07 10.14 12.46
CA VAL A 131 -2.40 10.50 11.20
C VAL A 131 -2.14 12.02 11.13
N ALA A 132 -3.12 12.84 11.54
CA ALA A 132 -2.94 14.29 11.58
C ALA A 132 -1.82 14.71 12.55
N GLU A 133 -1.74 14.09 13.73
CA GLU A 133 -0.68 14.36 14.69
C GLU A 133 0.70 13.94 14.14
N CYS A 134 0.81 12.80 13.45
CA CYS A 134 2.04 12.41 12.75
C CYS A 134 2.47 13.46 11.71
N TYR A 135 1.56 13.94 10.87
CA TYR A 135 1.87 15.00 9.91
C TYR A 135 2.28 16.32 10.58
N LYS A 136 1.66 16.66 11.71
CA LYS A 136 2.03 17.83 12.51
C LYS A 136 3.44 17.70 13.10
N GLN A 137 3.81 16.53 13.62
CA GLN A 137 5.17 16.23 14.12
C GLN A 137 6.21 16.29 12.99
N ALA A 138 5.82 15.94 11.76
CA ALA A 138 6.64 16.11 10.58
C ALA A 138 6.70 17.56 10.04
N GLY A 139 6.03 18.52 10.69
CA GLY A 139 5.98 19.93 10.26
C GLY A 139 4.98 20.24 9.14
N LEU A 140 4.14 19.28 8.74
CA LEU A 140 3.12 19.42 7.71
C LEU A 140 1.77 19.85 8.31
N HIS A 141 1.77 21.03 8.95
CA HIS A 141 0.62 21.55 9.68
C HIS A 141 -0.64 21.75 8.84
N ASP A 142 -0.49 22.15 7.57
CA ASP A 142 -1.63 22.35 6.67
C ASP A 142 -2.30 21.03 6.28
N VAL A 143 -1.51 19.96 6.12
CA VAL A 143 -2.02 18.60 5.86
C VAL A 143 -2.75 18.07 7.09
N ALA A 144 -2.17 18.24 8.28
CA ALA A 144 -2.82 17.86 9.54
C ALA A 144 -4.18 18.57 9.70
N ARG A 145 -4.24 19.88 9.42
CA ARG A 145 -5.48 20.67 9.48
C ARG A 145 -6.51 20.18 8.46
N PHE A 146 -6.08 19.83 7.25
CA PHE A 146 -6.96 19.27 6.24
C PHE A 146 -7.58 17.95 6.68
N ILE A 147 -6.81 17.04 7.28
CA ILE A 147 -7.31 15.75 7.77
C ILE A 147 -8.31 15.93 8.92
N GLN A 148 -8.05 16.90 9.81
CA GLN A 148 -8.92 17.21 10.95
C GLN A 148 -10.17 18.01 10.57
N TYR A 149 -10.29 18.45 9.33
CA TYR A 149 -11.44 19.22 8.88
C TYR A 149 -12.70 18.35 8.91
N ARG A 150 -13.73 18.84 9.60
CA ARG A 150 -15.08 18.25 9.66
C ARG A 150 -16.07 19.33 9.21
N ASP A 151 -16.97 18.98 8.29
CA ASP A 151 -18.08 19.84 7.82
C ASP A 151 -19.15 20.05 8.89
#